data_AF-A0A2T0BMS2-F1
#
_entry.id   AF-A0A2T0BMS2-F1
#
_cell.length_a   1.000
_cell.length_b   1.000
_cell.length_c   1.000
_cell.angle_alpha   90.00
_cell.angle_beta   90.00
_cell.angle_gamma   90.00
#
_symmetry.space_group_name_H-M   'P 1'
#
loop_
_entity.id
_entity.type
_entity.pdbx_description
1 polymer ?
#
loop_
_entity_poly.entity_id
_entity_poly.type
_entity_poly.pdbx_seq_one_letter_code
_entity_poly.pdbx_strand_id
1 'polypeptide(L)'
;MRFIIDSKVYDTEKSERIIKYKKEYPLEGPLGLIIEPKYDTILYRTRRGNWFSVAIKSFDKKVAYKESNDTVKKLFKSLNEVELYNKYFGTLEEA
;
A
#
# COMPACT_ATOMS: atom_id res chain seq x y z
N MET A 1 13.50 6.62 -4.68
CA MET A 1 12.52 7.75 -4.58
C MET A 1 12.12 7.95 -3.13
N ARG A 2 11.98 9.20 -2.68
CA ARG A 2 11.72 9.54 -1.27
C ARG A 2 10.41 10.28 -1.09
N PHE A 3 9.72 9.99 0.00
CA PHE A 3 8.48 10.65 0.41
C PHE A 3 8.57 11.08 1.88
N ILE A 4 7.90 12.18 2.21
CA ILE A 4 7.67 12.59 3.60
C ILE A 4 6.24 12.23 3.95
N ILE A 5 6.05 11.40 4.98
CA ILE A 5 4.73 11.01 5.51
C ILE A 5 4.82 11.11 7.03
N ASP A 6 3.92 11.83 7.68
CA ASP A 6 3.92 12.08 9.13
C ASP A 6 5.30 12.51 9.67
N SER A 7 5.94 13.49 9.02
CA SER A 7 7.30 13.99 9.37
C SER A 7 8.41 12.93 9.35
N LYS A 8 8.22 11.80 8.67
CA LYS A 8 9.22 10.74 8.48
C LYS A 8 9.51 10.52 7.00
N VAL A 9 10.77 10.17 6.69
CA VAL A 9 11.21 9.87 5.33
C VAL A 9 11.01 8.38 5.03
N TYR A 10 10.29 8.10 3.94
CA TYR A 10 10.12 6.77 3.36
C TYR A 10 10.86 6.72 2.02
N ASP A 11 11.84 5.82 1.91
CA ASP A 11 12.72 5.70 0.74
C ASP A 11 12.50 4.35 0.06
N THR A 12 12.01 4.37 -1.19
CA THR A 12 11.73 3.15 -1.96
C THR A 12 12.99 2.35 -2.30
N GLU A 13 14.16 2.99 -2.38
CA GLU A 13 15.43 2.30 -2.71
C GLU A 13 16.02 1.59 -1.48
N LYS A 14 15.66 2.04 -0.28
CA LYS A 14 16.09 1.43 0.98
C LYS A 14 15.05 0.48 1.58
N SER A 15 13.90 0.33 0.93
CA SER A 15 12.77 -0.47 1.40
C SER A 15 12.60 -1.71 0.54
N GLU A 16 12.07 -2.77 1.14
CA GLU A 16 11.69 -3.98 0.41
C GLU A 16 10.42 -3.69 -0.39
N ARG A 17 10.43 -4.01 -1.69
CA ARG A 17 9.23 -4.01 -2.52
C ARG A 17 8.50 -5.33 -2.29
N ILE A 18 7.23 -5.24 -1.93
CA ILE A 18 6.47 -6.39 -1.42
C ILE A 18 5.57 -6.97 -2.50
N ILE A 19 4.65 -6.15 -3.03
CA ILE A 19 3.70 -6.56 -4.06
C ILE A 19 3.22 -5.35 -4.85
N LYS A 20 2.87 -5.56 -6.13
CA LYS A 20 2.14 -4.60 -6.96
C LYS A 20 0.68 -5.04 -7.07
N TYR A 21 -0.26 -4.12 -6.88
CA TYR A 21 -1.70 -4.38 -6.88
C TYR A 21 -2.48 -3.17 -7.41
N LYS A 22 -3.78 -3.33 -7.69
CA LYS A 22 -4.67 -2.21 -8.01
C LYS A 22 -5.47 -1.82 -6.77
N LYS A 23 -5.53 -0.52 -6.46
CA LYS A 23 -6.29 0.03 -5.33
C LYS A 23 -7.17 1.16 -5.82
N GLU A 24 -8.42 1.16 -5.35
CA GLU A 24 -9.34 2.28 -5.49
C GLU A 24 -8.94 3.37 -4.49
N TYR A 25 -8.89 4.61 -4.95
CA TYR A 25 -8.64 5.77 -4.10
C TYR A 25 -9.84 6.70 -4.22
N PRO A 26 -10.70 6.80 -3.19
CA PRO A 26 -11.85 7.68 -3.25
C PRO A 26 -11.38 9.12 -3.41
N LEU A 27 -11.97 9.80 -4.39
CA LEU A 27 -11.80 11.22 -4.63
C LEU A 27 -13.18 11.86 -4.59
N GLU A 28 -13.33 12.88 -3.75
CA GLU A 28 -14.52 13.72 -3.76
C GLU A 28 -14.40 14.71 -4.92
N GLY A 29 -15.32 14.59 -5.86
CA GLY A 29 -15.47 15.48 -7.01
C GLY A 29 -16.31 16.71 -6.69
N PRO A 30 -16.45 17.62 -7.67
CA PRO A 30 -17.38 18.74 -7.57
C PRO A 30 -18.80 18.23 -7.24
N LEU A 31 -19.51 18.95 -6.38
CA LEU A 31 -20.89 18.62 -5.95
C LEU A 31 -21.01 17.31 -5.14
N GLY A 32 -19.93 16.81 -4.53
CA GLY A 32 -19.97 15.65 -3.63
C GLY A 32 -20.05 14.30 -4.34
N LEU A 33 -19.84 14.26 -5.66
CA LEU A 33 -19.73 13.00 -6.39
C LEU A 33 -18.46 12.26 -5.97
N ILE A 34 -18.60 11.06 -5.41
CA ILE A 34 -17.45 10.20 -5.10
C ILE A 34 -17.10 9.39 -6.35
N ILE A 35 -15.86 9.54 -6.81
CA ILE A 35 -15.28 8.67 -7.84
C ILE A 35 -14.15 7.84 -7.23
N GLU A 36 -14.03 6.59 -7.67
CA GLU A 36 -13.08 5.62 -7.10
C GLU A 36 -12.12 5.09 -8.18
N PRO A 37 -11.24 5.94 -8.73
CA PRO A 37 -10.28 5.49 -9.73
C PRO A 37 -9.35 4.40 -9.17
N LYS A 38 -9.13 3.36 -9.98
CA LYS A 38 -8.18 2.29 -9.72
C LYS A 38 -6.80 2.68 -10.22
N TYR A 39 -5.82 2.70 -9.33
CA TYR A 39 -4.42 2.98 -9.68
C TYR A 39 -3.52 1.80 -9.36
N ASP A 40 -2.51 1.60 -10.22
CA ASP A 40 -1.39 0.72 -9.92
C ASP A 40 -0.69 1.22 -8.66
N THR A 41 -0.56 0.33 -7.69
CA THR A 41 -0.01 0.63 -6.36
C THR A 41 1.04 -0.41 -6.02
N ILE A 42 2.13 0.02 -5.40
CA ILE A 42 3.19 -0.86 -4.92
C ILE A 42 3.30 -0.72 -3.40
N LEU A 43 3.20 -1.82 -2.67
CA LEU A 43 3.44 -1.86 -1.24
C LEU A 43 4.92 -2.05 -0.96
N TYR A 44 5.44 -1.30 0.00
CA TYR A 44 6.82 -1.38 0.49
C TYR A 44 6.87 -1.58 2.00
N ARG A 45 7.93 -2.23 2.46
CA ARG A 45 8.29 -2.33 3.88
C ARG A 45 9.66 -1.71 4.13
N THR A 46 9.72 -0.75 5.04
CA THR A 46 10.99 -0.15 5.47
C THR A 46 11.78 -1.12 6.33
N ARG A 47 13.11 -0.96 6.42
CA ARG A 47 13.97 -1.75 7.34
C ARG A 47 13.56 -1.67 8.81
N ARG A 48 12.87 -0.60 9.21
CA ARG A 48 12.32 -0.40 10.57
C ARG A 48 10.92 -1.00 10.73
N GLY A 49 10.44 -1.77 9.76
CA GLY A 49 9.17 -2.48 9.83
C GLY A 49 7.92 -1.68 9.45
N ASN A 50 8.02 -0.39 9.13
CA ASN A 50 6.87 0.41 8.70
C ASN A 50 6.44 0.08 7.27
N TRP A 51 5.13 0.13 7.02
CA TRP A 51 4.53 -0.06 5.70
C TRP A 51 4.16 1.25 5.03
N PHE A 52 4.29 1.29 3.71
CA PHE A 52 3.78 2.37 2.90
C PHE A 52 3.48 1.90 1.48
N SER A 53 2.42 2.44 0.91
CA SER A 53 2.01 2.22 -0.48
C SER A 53 2.46 3.39 -1.33
N VAL A 54 2.84 3.14 -2.59
CA VAL A 54 3.06 4.18 -3.61
C VAL A 54 2.09 3.93 -4.75
N ALA A 55 1.12 4.83 -4.92
CA ALA A 55 0.19 4.84 -6.04
C ALA A 55 0.79 5.58 -7.22
N ILE A 56 0.64 5.02 -8.42
CA ILE A 56 0.99 5.64 -9.69
C ILE A 56 -0.32 6.18 -10.29
N LYS A 57 -0.58 7.46 -10.08
CA LYS A 57 -1.77 8.17 -10.58
C LYS A 57 -1.55 8.63 -12.02
N SER A 58 -2.57 9.27 -12.60
CA SER A 58 -2.51 9.90 -13.92
C SER A 58 -1.28 10.79 -14.08
N PHE A 59 -0.74 10.83 -15.31
CA PHE A 59 0.50 11.54 -15.64
C PHE A 59 1.72 11.08 -14.83
N ASP A 60 1.79 9.78 -14.52
CA ASP A 60 2.87 9.14 -13.73
C ASP A 60 3.13 9.77 -12.36
N LYS A 61 2.15 10.51 -11.82
CA LYS A 61 2.26 11.15 -10.52
C LYS A 61 2.29 10.09 -9.44
N LYS A 62 3.39 10.01 -8.69
CA LYS A 62 3.56 9.06 -7.59
C LYS A 62 3.17 9.71 -6.27
N VAL A 63 2.26 9.08 -5.54
CA VAL A 63 1.79 9.54 -4.22
C VAL A 63 1.95 8.39 -3.23
N ALA A 64 2.53 8.69 -2.06
CA ALA A 64 2.74 7.69 -1.03
C ALA A 64 1.74 7.83 0.11
N TYR A 65 1.35 6.69 0.69
CA TYR A 65 0.44 6.60 1.82
C TYR A 65 1.05 5.69 2.87
N LYS A 66 1.01 6.10 4.13
CA LYS A 66 1.36 5.24 5.26
C LYS A 66 0.28 4.18 5.41
N GLU A 67 0.70 2.94 5.63
CA GLU A 67 -0.22 1.82 5.83
C GLU A 67 -0.05 1.25 7.23
N SER A 68 -1.17 0.85 7.84
CA SER A 68 -1.17 0.13 9.12
C SER A 68 -0.98 -1.37 8.89
N ASN A 69 -0.59 -2.12 9.93
CA ASN A 69 -0.56 -3.58 9.86
C ASN A 69 -1.93 -4.15 9.49
N ASP A 70 -3.03 -3.60 10.03
CA ASP A 70 -4.38 -4.09 9.75
C ASP A 70 -4.78 -3.84 8.29
N THR A 71 -4.38 -2.70 7.72
CA THR A 71 -4.61 -2.43 6.29
C THR A 71 -3.88 -3.44 5.42
N VAL A 72 -2.61 -3.75 5.75
CA VAL A 72 -1.80 -4.70 4.97
C VAL A 72 -2.31 -6.14 5.14
N LYS A 73 -2.74 -6.53 6.35
CA LYS A 73 -3.40 -7.83 6.57
C LYS A 73 -4.65 -7.98 5.71
N LYS A 74 -5.53 -6.96 5.68
CA LYS A 74 -6.74 -6.95 4.84
C LYS A 74 -6.38 -7.02 3.36
N LEU A 75 -5.35 -6.30 2.93
CA LEU A 75 -4.85 -6.34 1.56
C LEU A 75 -4.41 -7.75 1.16
N PHE A 76 -3.50 -8.38 1.93
CA PHE A 76 -3.03 -9.73 1.62
C PHE A 76 -4.16 -10.74 1.59
N LYS A 77 -5.13 -10.65 2.51
CA LYS A 77 -6.35 -11.47 2.48
C LYS A 77 -7.17 -11.23 1.21
N SER A 78 -7.40 -9.97 0.81
CA SER A 78 -8.19 -9.64 -0.39
C SER A 78 -7.53 -10.12 -1.69
N LEU A 79 -6.21 -10.26 -1.69
CA LEU A 79 -5.43 -10.73 -2.84
C LEU A 79 -5.12 -12.23 -2.76
N ASN A 80 -5.56 -12.93 -1.72
CA ASN A 80 -5.19 -14.33 -1.42
C ASN A 80 -3.67 -14.58 -1.36
N GLU A 81 -2.91 -13.58 -0.89
CA GLU A 81 -1.45 -13.65 -0.75
C GLU A 81 -1.05 -14.36 0.56
N VAL A 82 -1.32 -15.66 0.62
CA VAL A 82 -1.11 -16.49 1.83
C VAL A 82 0.36 -16.51 2.26
N GLU A 83 1.30 -16.64 1.31
CA GLU A 83 2.73 -16.67 1.62
C GLU A 83 3.22 -15.36 2.24
N LEU A 84 2.81 -14.21 1.67
CA LEU A 84 3.15 -12.90 2.21
C LEU A 84 2.49 -12.65 3.57
N TYR A 85 1.24 -13.10 3.74
CA TYR A 85 0.58 -13.04 5.05
C TYR A 85 1.36 -13.82 6.10
N ASN A 86 1.69 -15.08 5.81
CA ASN A 86 2.42 -15.95 6.72
C ASN A 86 3.82 -15.39 7.05
N LYS A 87 4.55 -14.89 6.04
CA LYS A 87 5.88 -14.27 6.21
C LYS A 87 5.87 -13.10 7.20
N TYR A 88 4.80 -12.29 7.21
CA TYR A 88 4.81 -11.01 7.92
C TYR A 88 3.89 -10.90 9.12
N PHE A 89 2.87 -11.76 9.23
CA PHE A 89 1.86 -11.70 10.27
C PHE A 89 1.61 -13.05 10.97
N GLY A 90 2.36 -14.10 10.59
CA GLY A 90 2.22 -15.43 11.14
C GLY A 90 1.27 -16.32 10.34
N THR A 91 1.37 -17.63 10.56
CA THR A 91 0.65 -18.67 9.82
C THR A 91 -0.85 -18.59 10.06
N LEU A 92 -1.63 -18.57 8.98
CA LEU A 92 -3.07 -18.81 9.05
C LEU A 92 -3.34 -20.29 9.31
N GLU A 93 -4.31 -20.58 10.18
CA GLU A 93 -4.75 -21.94 10.45
C GLU A 93 -5.44 -22.53 9.21
N GLU A 94 -5.13 -23.78 8.89
CA GLU A 94 -5.80 -24.53 7.82
C GLU A 94 -7.16 -25.04 8.35
N ALA A 95 -8.21 -24.92 7.53
CA ALA A 95 -9.58 -25.25 7.92
C ALA A 95 -9.95 -26.70 7.59
#